data_AF-A0A1Y3MLU9-F1
#
_entry.id   AF-A0A1Y3MLU9-F1
#
_cell.length_a   1.000
_cell.length_b   1.000
_cell.length_c   1.000
_cell.angle_alpha   90.00
_cell.angle_beta   90.00
_cell.angle_gamma   90.00
#
_symmetry.space_group_name_H-M   'P 1'
#
loop_
_entity.id
_entity.type
_entity.pdbx_description
1 polymer ?
#
loop_
_entity_poly.entity_id
_entity_poly.type
_entity_poly.pdbx_seq_one_letter_code
_entity_poly.pdbx_strand_id
1 'polypeptide(L)'
;MPEVHEYFDNYHHGSSHVTQKYLDDNTYHLVDLFSIPELCAISDIIQIFIDNNIKFNSKVIYKDIRSVTSGLHQTGELHKRITDNIDVYLEKNPILFNYLKKLKRNDKKLFLLTNSPYPFM
;
A
#
# COMPACT_ATOMS: atom_id res chain seq x y z
N MET A 1 -6.63 -14.44 -25.76
CA MET A 1 -5.50 -15.27 -25.31
C MET A 1 -6.08 -16.54 -24.70
N PRO A 2 -5.69 -17.75 -25.14
CA PRO A 2 -6.28 -19.02 -24.68
C PRO A 2 -6.24 -19.20 -23.15
N GLU A 3 -5.14 -18.79 -22.51
CA GLU A 3 -4.97 -18.85 -21.03
C GLU A 3 -5.98 -18.00 -20.26
N VAL A 4 -6.42 -16.87 -20.83
CA VAL A 4 -7.41 -16.00 -20.19
C VAL A 4 -8.79 -16.66 -20.22
N HIS A 5 -9.17 -17.29 -21.34
CA HIS A 5 -10.43 -18.04 -21.42
C HIS A 5 -10.44 -19.26 -20.51
N GLU A 6 -9.37 -20.07 -20.50
CA GLU A 6 -9.26 -21.22 -19.60
C GLU A 6 -9.34 -20.81 -18.12
N TYR A 7 -8.77 -19.67 -17.77
CA TYR A 7 -8.86 -19.10 -16.43
C TYR A 7 -10.30 -18.66 -16.08
N PHE A 8 -11.01 -18.00 -16.99
CA PHE A 8 -12.42 -17.62 -16.78
C PHE A 8 -13.33 -18.86 -16.67
N ASP A 9 -13.12 -19.89 -17.49
CA ASP A 9 -13.94 -21.09 -17.44
C ASP A 9 -13.73 -21.88 -16.14
N ASN A 10 -12.48 -21.95 -15.65
CA ASN A 10 -12.12 -22.73 -14.46
C ASN A 10 -12.42 -22.02 -13.12
N TYR A 11 -12.30 -20.70 -13.05
CA TYR A 11 -12.38 -19.96 -11.77
C TYR A 11 -13.59 -19.03 -11.66
N HIS A 12 -14.22 -18.71 -12.78
CA HIS A 12 -15.37 -17.83 -12.84
C HIS A 12 -16.67 -18.55 -13.24
N HIS A 13 -16.58 -19.81 -13.70
CA HIS A 13 -17.71 -20.64 -14.15
C HIS A 13 -18.66 -19.89 -15.12
N GLY A 14 -18.10 -19.03 -15.99
CA GLY A 14 -18.88 -18.19 -16.91
C GLY A 14 -19.61 -16.99 -16.30
N SER A 15 -19.38 -16.67 -15.02
CA SER A 15 -19.95 -15.51 -14.31
C SER A 15 -18.91 -14.43 -14.03
N SER A 16 -19.31 -13.18 -13.77
CA SER A 16 -18.35 -12.12 -13.39
C SER A 16 -17.79 -12.29 -11.96
N HIS A 17 -18.12 -13.36 -11.26
CA HIS A 17 -17.74 -13.58 -9.86
C HIS A 17 -16.46 -14.40 -9.73
N VAL A 18 -15.61 -13.99 -8.80
CA VAL A 18 -14.40 -14.70 -8.39
C VAL A 18 -14.70 -15.46 -7.10
N THR A 19 -14.25 -16.71 -6.96
CA THR A 19 -14.43 -17.46 -5.70
C THR A 19 -13.63 -16.84 -4.56
N GLN A 20 -14.14 -16.92 -3.32
CA GLN A 20 -13.40 -16.43 -2.14
C GLN A 20 -12.02 -17.07 -2.02
N LYS A 21 -11.94 -18.39 -2.24
CA LYS A 21 -10.67 -19.12 -2.24
C LYS A 21 -9.66 -18.54 -3.23
N TYR A 22 -10.11 -18.20 -4.43
CA TYR A 22 -9.23 -17.58 -5.41
C TYR A 22 -8.74 -16.20 -4.96
N LEU A 23 -9.64 -15.39 -4.39
CA LEU A 23 -9.26 -14.09 -3.83
C LEU A 23 -8.19 -14.24 -2.75
N ASP A 24 -8.38 -15.17 -1.82
CA ASP A 24 -7.44 -15.43 -0.73
C ASP A 24 -6.06 -15.89 -1.26
N ASP A 25 -6.06 -16.74 -2.29
CA ASP A 25 -4.84 -17.34 -2.83
C ASP A 25 -4.08 -16.43 -3.83
N ASN A 26 -4.76 -15.46 -4.45
CA ASN A 26 -4.22 -14.72 -5.61
C ASN A 26 -4.45 -13.21 -5.62
N THR A 27 -5.13 -12.65 -4.63
CA THR A 27 -5.29 -11.20 -4.52
C THR A 27 -4.57 -10.64 -3.31
N TYR A 28 -4.28 -9.34 -3.36
CA TYR A 28 -3.69 -8.62 -2.25
C TYR A 28 -4.51 -7.37 -1.96
N HIS A 29 -4.75 -7.12 -0.68
CA HIS A 29 -5.53 -5.99 -0.22
C HIS A 29 -4.65 -4.75 -0.06
N LEU A 30 -4.83 -3.80 -0.96
CA LEU A 30 -4.21 -2.48 -0.94
C LEU A 30 -5.16 -1.50 -0.24
N VAL A 31 -5.06 -1.39 1.09
CA VAL A 31 -6.12 -0.82 1.96
C VAL A 31 -5.79 0.53 2.56
N ASP A 32 -4.56 1.02 2.43
CA ASP A 32 -4.10 2.25 3.06
C ASP A 32 -3.51 3.24 2.04
N LEU A 33 -3.24 4.46 2.50
CA LEU A 33 -2.62 5.48 1.65
C LEU A 33 -1.20 5.11 1.20
N PHE A 34 -0.49 4.25 1.94
CA PHE A 34 0.81 3.73 1.54
C PHE A 34 0.73 2.77 0.35
N SER A 35 -0.45 2.22 0.08
CA SER A 35 -0.71 1.33 -1.04
C SER A 35 -0.88 2.05 -2.38
N ILE A 36 -1.13 3.36 -2.37
CA ILE A 36 -1.37 4.14 -3.61
C ILE A 36 -0.12 4.18 -4.51
N PRO A 37 1.08 4.57 -4.02
CA PRO A 37 2.28 4.57 -4.86
C PRO A 37 2.61 3.18 -5.43
N GLU A 38 2.36 2.13 -4.64
CA GLU A 38 2.55 0.74 -5.08
C GLU A 38 1.60 0.38 -6.22
N LEU A 39 0.32 0.73 -6.10
CA LEU A 39 -0.68 0.52 -7.16
C LEU A 39 -0.32 1.26 -8.45
N CYS A 40 0.12 2.51 -8.34
CA CYS A 40 0.59 3.29 -9.48
C CYS A 40 1.78 2.61 -10.16
N ALA A 41 2.81 2.22 -9.39
CA ALA A 41 3.98 1.54 -9.94
C ALA A 41 3.63 0.21 -10.63
N ILE A 42 2.74 -0.60 -10.05
CA ILE A 42 2.24 -1.84 -10.68
C ILE A 42 1.58 -1.53 -12.01
N SER A 43 0.68 -0.54 -12.04
CA SER A 43 -0.08 -0.17 -13.22
C SER A 43 0.83 0.34 -14.34
N ASP A 44 1.76 1.23 -14.01
CA ASP A 44 2.70 1.83 -14.97
C ASP A 44 3.64 0.79 -15.56
N ILE A 45 4.21 -0.10 -14.74
CA ILE A 45 5.11 -1.16 -15.21
C ILE A 45 4.37 -2.15 -16.12
N ILE A 46 3.16 -2.55 -15.74
CA ILE A 46 2.32 -3.42 -16.58
C ILE A 46 2.03 -2.74 -17.92
N GLN A 47 1.67 -1.45 -17.91
CA GLN A 47 1.40 -0.70 -19.13
C GLN A 47 2.63 -0.65 -20.05
N ILE A 48 3.82 -0.38 -19.50
CA ILE A 48 5.07 -0.39 -20.26
C ILE A 48 5.30 -1.75 -20.94
N PHE A 49 5.03 -2.85 -20.24
CA PHE A 49 5.22 -4.18 -20.82
C PHE A 49 4.21 -4.49 -21.92
N ILE A 50 2.95 -4.06 -21.75
CA ILE A 50 1.91 -4.16 -22.78
C ILE A 50 2.32 -3.36 -24.03
N ASP A 51 2.70 -2.09 -23.87
CA ASP A 51 3.05 -1.18 -24.97
C ASP A 51 4.25 -1.68 -25.78
N ASN A 52 5.18 -2.37 -25.13
CA ASN A 52 6.39 -2.91 -25.75
C ASN A 52 6.24 -4.39 -26.18
N ASN A 53 5.05 -4.99 -26.06
CA ASN A 53 4.79 -6.39 -26.37
C ASN A 53 5.73 -7.37 -25.64
N ILE A 54 6.09 -7.02 -24.40
CA ILE A 54 6.92 -7.84 -23.52
C ILE A 54 6.02 -8.85 -22.81
N LYS A 55 6.37 -10.13 -22.86
CA LYS A 55 5.65 -11.17 -22.09
C LYS A 55 6.01 -11.04 -20.62
N PHE A 56 5.00 -11.12 -19.75
CA PHE A 56 5.18 -11.00 -18.32
C PHE A 56 4.23 -11.86 -17.50
N ASN A 57 4.58 -12.03 -16.22
CA ASN A 57 3.72 -12.63 -15.22
C ASN A 57 3.37 -11.57 -14.17
N SER A 58 2.09 -11.22 -14.06
CA SER A 58 1.61 -10.18 -13.14
C SER A 58 1.91 -10.48 -11.67
N LYS A 59 1.91 -11.76 -11.27
CA LYS A 59 2.26 -12.20 -9.91
C LYS A 59 3.73 -11.95 -9.58
N VAL A 60 4.62 -12.05 -10.58
CA VAL A 60 6.06 -11.76 -10.40
C VAL A 60 6.28 -10.26 -10.28
N ILE A 61 5.69 -9.45 -11.18
CA ILE A 61 5.78 -7.98 -11.13
C ILE A 61 5.29 -7.46 -9.77
N TYR A 62 4.12 -7.92 -9.33
CA TYR A 62 3.58 -7.54 -8.03
C TYR A 62 4.54 -7.88 -6.87
N LYS A 63 5.11 -9.10 -6.86
CA LYS A 63 6.04 -9.52 -5.81
C LYS A 63 7.30 -8.67 -5.78
N ASP A 64 7.86 -8.34 -6.94
CA ASP A 64 9.07 -7.53 -7.04
C ASP A 64 8.83 -6.10 -6.52
N ILE A 65 7.72 -5.48 -6.94
CA ILE A 65 7.35 -4.14 -6.47
C ILE A 65 7.09 -4.16 -4.96
N ARG A 66 6.32 -5.15 -4.46
CA ARG A 66 6.03 -5.29 -3.03
C ARG A 66 7.30 -5.47 -2.20
N SER A 67 8.29 -6.20 -2.72
CA SER A 67 9.58 -6.39 -2.07
C SER A 67 10.32 -5.07 -1.91
N VAL A 68 10.33 -4.24 -2.96
CA VAL A 68 10.93 -2.91 -2.93
C VAL A 68 10.19 -1.98 -1.97
N THR A 69 8.86 -1.88 -2.07
CA THR A 69 8.06 -0.99 -1.22
C THR A 69 8.19 -1.37 0.26
N SER A 70 8.11 -2.67 0.57
CA SER A 70 8.31 -3.17 1.93
C SER A 70 9.73 -2.91 2.45
N GLY A 71 10.74 -3.03 1.57
CA GLY A 71 12.14 -2.73 1.89
C GLY A 71 12.36 -1.26 2.25
N LEU A 72 11.70 -0.32 1.58
CA LEU A 72 11.80 1.12 1.90
C LEU A 72 11.32 1.44 3.32
N HIS A 73 10.28 0.75 3.79
CA HIS A 73 9.79 0.88 5.16
C HIS A 73 10.74 0.22 6.17
N GLN A 74 11.23 -0.98 5.88
CA GLN A 74 12.07 -1.76 6.81
C GLN A 74 13.48 -1.20 6.97
N THR A 75 14.06 -0.66 5.90
CA THR A 75 15.41 -0.05 5.92
C THR A 75 15.46 1.26 6.71
N GLY A 76 14.31 1.89 6.94
CA GLY A 76 14.22 3.19 7.60
C GLY A 76 14.58 4.37 6.71
N GLU A 77 14.95 4.16 5.44
CA GLU A 77 15.33 5.24 4.52
C GLU A 77 14.16 6.18 4.24
N LEU A 78 12.95 5.64 4.12
CA LEU A 78 11.74 6.46 3.99
C LEU A 78 11.52 7.34 5.22
N HIS A 79 11.63 6.76 6.42
CA HIS A 79 11.50 7.49 7.68
C HIS A 79 12.55 8.60 7.79
N LYS A 80 13.81 8.28 7.49
CA LYS A 80 14.90 9.24 7.49
C LYS A 80 14.63 10.41 6.55
N ARG A 81 14.25 10.14 5.29
CA ARG A 81 13.99 11.18 4.29
C ARG A 81 12.83 12.10 4.70
N ILE A 82 11.79 11.55 5.33
CA ILE A 82 10.68 12.32 5.90
C ILE A 82 11.18 13.22 7.02
N THR A 83 11.92 12.68 7.98
CA THR A 83 12.42 13.44 9.14
C THR A 83 13.39 14.56 8.71
N ASP A 84 14.26 14.29 7.75
CA ASP A 84 15.22 15.27 7.20
C ASP A 84 14.52 16.44 6.48
N ASN A 85 13.26 16.26 6.05
CA ASN A 85 12.50 17.26 5.28
C ASN A 85 11.05 17.39 5.79
N ILE A 86 10.87 17.42 7.11
CA ILE A 86 9.55 17.27 7.73
C ILE A 86 8.53 18.32 7.27
N ASP A 87 8.95 19.56 7.02
CA ASP A 87 8.07 20.64 6.59
C ASP A 87 7.54 20.44 5.15
N VAL A 88 8.15 19.55 4.36
CA VAL A 88 7.68 19.17 3.02
C VAL A 88 6.62 18.07 3.10
N TYR A 89 6.81 17.11 4.01
CA TYR A 89 6.02 15.89 4.06
C TYR A 89 4.89 15.90 5.11
N LEU A 90 4.95 16.80 6.09
CA LEU A 90 3.98 16.88 7.18
C LEU A 90 3.43 18.31 7.36
N GLU A 91 2.13 18.45 7.15
CA GLU A 91 1.43 19.70 7.44
C GLU A 91 1.14 19.81 8.95
N LYS A 92 1.59 20.91 9.57
CA LYS A 92 1.31 21.19 10.98
C LYS A 92 -0.16 21.56 11.13
N ASN A 93 -0.90 20.78 11.93
CA ASN A 93 -2.29 21.10 12.28
C ASN A 93 -2.35 21.91 13.59
N PRO A 94 -2.60 23.23 13.56
CA PRO A 94 -2.62 24.07 14.76
C PRO A 94 -3.80 23.77 15.70
N ILE A 95 -4.86 23.12 15.21
CA ILE A 95 -6.05 22.77 15.99
C ILE A 95 -5.80 21.53 16.85
N LEU A 96 -5.02 20.57 16.33
CA LEU A 96 -4.77 19.29 17.01
C LEU A 96 -4.19 19.47 18.41
N PHE A 97 -3.18 20.34 18.55
CA PHE A 97 -2.56 20.61 19.85
C PHE A 97 -3.57 21.16 20.87
N ASN A 98 -4.38 22.14 20.46
CA ASN A 98 -5.40 22.75 21.31
C ASN A 98 -6.49 21.73 21.69
N TYR A 99 -6.86 20.85 20.78
CA TYR A 99 -7.82 19.78 21.02
C TYR A 99 -7.31 18.77 22.06
N LEU A 100 -6.08 18.27 21.91
CA LEU A 100 -5.47 17.35 22.87
C LEU A 100 -5.32 18.01 24.26
N LYS A 101 -4.95 19.30 24.31
CA LYS A 101 -4.89 20.06 25.57
C LYS A 101 -6.26 20.21 26.22
N LYS A 102 -7.33 20.42 25.44
CA LYS A 102 -8.70 20.47 25.93
C LYS A 102 -9.12 19.13 26.54
N LEU A 103 -8.82 18.01 25.89
CA LEU A 103 -9.11 16.67 26.43
C LEU A 103 -8.42 16.45 27.79
N LYS A 104 -7.13 16.77 27.87
CA LYS A 104 -6.35 16.64 29.12
C LYS A 104 -6.90 17.52 30.25
N ARG A 105 -7.33 18.75 29.95
CA ARG A 105 -7.97 19.67 30.91
C ARG A 105 -9.32 19.17 31.45
N ASN A 106 -9.97 18.24 30.75
CA ASN A 106 -11.23 17.62 31.16
C ASN A 106 -11.01 16.18 31.64
N ASP A 107 -9.86 15.94 32.28
CA ASP A 107 -9.48 14.67 32.93
C ASP A 107 -9.53 13.42 32.03
N LYS A 108 -9.38 13.60 30.71
CA LYS A 108 -9.23 12.47 29.77
C LYS A 108 -7.80 11.95 29.81
N LYS A 109 -7.65 10.64 29.99
CA LYS A 109 -6.37 9.94 29.84
C LYS A 109 -6.09 9.72 28.36
N LEU A 110 -4.93 10.16 27.89
CA LEU A 110 -4.50 10.04 26.50
C LEU A 110 -3.33 9.06 26.42
N PHE A 111 -3.29 8.25 25.37
CA PHE A 111 -2.16 7.39 25.02
C PHE A 111 -1.97 7.38 23.50
N LEU A 112 -0.75 7.05 23.06
CA LEU A 112 -0.42 6.89 21.65
C LEU A 112 0.06 5.44 21.45
N LEU A 113 -0.56 4.75 20.50
CA LEU A 113 -0.13 3.44 20.03
C LEU A 113 0.08 3.55 18.52
N THR A 114 1.29 3.27 18.06
CA THR A 114 1.69 3.41 16.67
C THR A 114 2.48 2.18 16.22
N ASN A 115 2.35 1.83 14.94
CA ASN A 115 3.14 0.78 14.30
C ASN A 115 4.55 1.27 13.89
N SER A 116 4.82 2.57 14.07
CA SER A 116 6.12 3.14 13.76
C SER A 116 7.15 2.90 14.88
N PRO A 117 8.44 2.74 14.53
CA PRO A 117 9.50 2.58 15.51
C PRO A 117 9.74 3.88 16.29
N TYR A 118 10.23 3.77 17.54
CA TYR A 118 10.47 4.91 18.42
C TYR A 118 11.35 6.03 17.81
N PRO A 119 12.44 5.75 17.07
CA PRO A 119 13.26 6.83 16.46
C PRO A 119 12.55 7.67 15.39
N PHE A 120 11.41 7.21 14.87
CA PHE A 120 10.60 7.98 13.91
C PHE A 120 9.56 8.88 14.60
N MET A 121 9.30 8.66 15.88
CA MET A 121 8.35 9.44 16.70
C MET A 121 9.09 10.51 17.49
#